data_AF-A0AAQ0TK35-F1
#
_entry.id   AF-A0AAQ0TK35-F1
#
_cell.length_a   1.000
_cell.length_b   1.000
_cell.length_c   1.000
_cell.angle_alpha   90.00
_cell.angle_beta   90.00
_cell.angle_gamma   90.00
#
_symmetry.space_group_name_H-M   'P 1'
#
loop_
_entity.id
_entity.type
_entity.pdbx_description
1 polymer ?
#
loop_
_entity_poly.entity_id
_entity_poly.type
_entity_poly.pdbx_seq_one_letter_code
_entity_poly.pdbx_strand_id
1 'polypeptide(L)' 'MSNTGILYSFIGGAIVGAAAALLLAPEKGENTRRRIKEILQKKGILCSDNEIDALVEQLTEEMDAK' A
#
# COMPACT_ATOMS: atom_id res chain seq x y z
N MET A 1 -31.33 29.60 -1.76
CA MET A 1 -30.75 28.23 -1.84
C MET A 1 -30.04 27.93 -0.54
N SER A 2 -30.42 26.87 0.15
CA SER A 2 -29.91 26.50 1.48
C SER A 2 -28.46 26.00 1.41
N ASN A 3 -27.54 26.84 1.87
CA ASN A 3 -26.10 26.54 2.01
C ASN A 3 -25.81 25.30 2.90
N THR A 4 -26.78 24.92 3.74
CA THR A 4 -26.71 23.73 4.61
C THR A 4 -26.69 22.42 3.83
N GLY A 5 -27.43 22.32 2.71
CA GLY A 5 -27.45 21.10 1.89
C GLY A 5 -26.09 20.77 1.27
N ILE A 6 -25.33 21.80 0.92
CA ILE A 6 -23.97 21.67 0.38
C ILE A 6 -23.02 21.12 1.45
N LEU A 7 -23.08 21.66 2.68
CA LEU A 7 -22.26 21.19 3.80
C LEU A 7 -22.53 19.70 4.13
N TYR A 8 -23.80 19.28 4.17
CA TYR A 8 -24.14 17.88 4.40
C TYR A 8 -23.66 16.96 3.28
N SER A 9 -23.76 17.38 2.02
CA SER A 9 -23.23 16.61 0.89
C SER A 9 -21.71 16.45 0.93
N PHE A 10 -21.00 17.50 1.38
CA PHE A 10 -19.55 17.46 1.53
C PHE A 10 -19.12 16.52 2.66
N ILE A 11 -19.78 16.59 3.82
CA ILE A 11 -19.48 15.70 4.95
C ILE A 11 -19.80 14.24 4.57
N GLY A 12 -20.94 13.99 3.92
CA GLY A 12 -21.30 12.67 3.43
C GLY A 12 -20.29 12.12 2.43
N GLY A 13 -19.85 12.94 1.47
CA GLY A 13 -18.81 12.57 0.51
C GLY A 13 -17.45 12.32 1.16
N ALA A 14 -17.06 13.14 2.14
CA ALA A 14 -15.79 13.00 2.85
C ALA A 14 -15.71 11.69 3.66
N ILE A 15 -16.80 11.28 4.32
CA ILE A 15 -16.86 10.03 5.07
C ILE A 15 -16.72 8.82 4.13
N VAL A 16 -17.47 8.80 3.02
CA VAL A 16 -17.39 7.70 2.04
C VAL A 16 -16.01 7.66 1.39
N GLY A 17 -15.44 8.81 1.05
CA GLY A 17 -14.09 8.92 0.48
C GLY A 17 -13.02 8.41 1.45
N ALA A 18 -13.08 8.80 2.72
CA ALA A 18 -12.13 8.34 3.75
C ALA A 18 -12.25 6.83 4.00
N ALA A 19 -13.47 6.29 4.08
CA ALA A 19 -13.68 4.85 4.24
C ALA A 19 -13.12 4.06 3.05
N ALA A 20 -13.37 4.52 1.82
CA ALA A 20 -12.82 3.90 0.62
C ALA A 20 -11.29 3.97 0.59
N ALA A 21 -10.71 5.12 0.95
CA ALA A 21 -9.26 5.29 1.02
C ALA A 21 -8.61 4.37 2.05
N LEU A 22 -9.23 4.17 3.21
CA LEU A 22 -8.72 3.26 4.24
C LEU A 22 -8.81 1.78 3.82
N LEU A 23 -9.87 1.38 3.10
CA LEU A 23 -10.03 0.01 2.62
C LEU A 23 -9.09 -0.33 1.45
N LEU A 24 -8.82 0.66 0.59
CA LEU A 24 -7.93 0.51 -0.56
C LEU A 24 -6.47 0.88 -0.24
N ALA A 25 -6.19 1.34 0.98
CA ALA A 25 -4.84 1.66 1.40
C ALA A 25 -3.98 0.39 1.32
N PRO A 26 -2.85 0.43 0.59
CA PRO A 26 -1.94 -0.69 0.55
C PRO A 26 -1.33 -0.92 1.94
N GLU A 27 -0.90 -2.15 2.20
CA GLU A 27 -0.17 -2.47 3.43
C GLU A 27 1.14 -1.66 3.51
N LYS A 28 1.58 -1.33 4.73
CA LYS A 28 2.85 -0.62 4.94
C LYS A 28 4.00 -1.45 4.32
N GLY A 29 4.83 -0.80 3.50
CA GLY A 29 5.94 -1.47 2.80
C GLY A 29 6.90 -2.23 3.70
N GLU A 30 7.06 -1.82 4.97
CA GLU A 30 7.83 -2.58 5.96
C GLU A 30 7.28 -3.99 6.19
N ASN A 31 5.96 -4.13 6.33
CA ASN A 31 5.33 -5.43 6.51
C ASN A 31 5.44 -6.26 5.23
N THR A 32 5.28 -5.64 4.07
CA THR A 32 5.46 -6.31 2.76
C THR A 32 6.88 -6.86 2.61
N ARG A 33 7.91 -6.07 2.94
CA ARG A 33 9.32 -6.49 2.91
C ARG A 33 9.59 -7.65 3.88
N ARG A 34 9.05 -7.58 5.11
CA ARG A 34 9.12 -8.68 6.08
C ARG A 34 8.43 -9.94 5.55
N ARG A 35 7.27 -9.79 4.91
CA ARG A 35 6.51 -10.91 4.34
C ARG A 35 7.27 -11.59 3.19
N ILE A 36 7.95 -10.82 2.35
CA ILE A 36 8.84 -11.34 1.30
C ILE A 36 9.95 -12.19 1.92
N LYS A 37 10.62 -11.68 2.96
CA LYS A 37 11.66 -12.42 3.70
C LYS A 37 11.15 -13.76 4.24
N GLU A 38 9.99 -13.76 4.87
CA GLU A 38 9.37 -14.99 5.40
C GLU A 38 9.07 -16.02 4.31
N ILE A 39 8.56 -15.58 3.16
CA ILE A 39 8.23 -16.48 2.03
C ILE A 39 9.51 -17.08 1.43
N LEU A 40 10.56 -16.28 1.26
CA LEU A 40 11.86 -16.74 0.75
C LEU A 40 12.52 -17.74 1.69
N GLN A 41 12.51 -17.46 3.00
CA GLN A 41 13.01 -18.38 4.03
C GLN A 41 12.26 -19.71 4.05
N LYS A 42 10.91 -19.68 3.92
CA LYS A 42 10.09 -20.92 3.80
C LYS A 42 10.42 -21.75 2.57
N LYS A 43 10.92 -21.11 1.50
CA LYS A 43 11.40 -21.79 0.28
C LYS A 43 12.86 -22.26 0.38
N GLY A 44 13.53 -22.06 1.52
CA GLY A 44 14.92 -22.45 1.75
C GLY A 44 15.95 -21.44 1.23
N ILE A 45 15.52 -20.25 0.83
CA ILE A 45 16.39 -19.19 0.33
C ILE A 45 16.72 -18.26 1.50
N LEU A 46 17.96 -18.32 1.99
CA LEU A 46 18.47 -17.35 2.94
C LEU A 46 18.91 -16.10 2.16
N CYS A 47 18.18 -15.01 2.30
CA CYS A 47 18.58 -13.70 1.79
C CYS A 47 18.93 -12.76 2.95
N SER A 48 19.98 -11.97 2.75
CA SER A 48 20.31 -10.82 3.61
C SER A 48 19.33 -9.67 3.35
N ASP A 49 19.15 -8.77 4.32
CA ASP A 49 18.23 -7.64 4.18
C ASP A 49 18.61 -6.74 2.98
N ASN A 50 19.91 -6.58 2.70
CA ASN A 50 20.40 -5.84 1.52
C ASN A 50 19.97 -6.48 0.19
N GLU A 51 19.89 -7.81 0.12
CA GLU A 51 19.48 -8.52 -1.11
C GLU A 51 17.98 -8.40 -1.33
N ILE A 52 17.21 -8.43 -0.25
CA ILE A 52 15.75 -8.21 -0.31
C ILE A 52 15.46 -6.79 -0.79
N ASP A 53 16.23 -5.82 -0.35
CA ASP A 53 16.10 -4.42 -0.74
C ASP A 53 16.37 -4.23 -2.24
N ALA A 54 17.45 -4.82 -2.75
CA ALA A 54 17.78 -4.81 -4.17
C ALA A 54 16.71 -5.51 -5.03
N LEU A 55 16.11 -6.59 -4.54
CA LEU A 55 15.00 -7.27 -5.23
C LEU A 55 13.73 -6.41 -5.28
N VAL A 56 13.43 -5.71 -4.19
CA VAL A 56 12.28 -4.79 -4.14
C VAL A 56 12.51 -3.58 -5.05
N GLU A 57 13.74 -3.08 -5.12
CA GLU A 57 14.13 -1.99 -6.03
C GLU A 57 13.94 -2.40 -7.50
N GLN A 58 14.48 -3.56 -7.91
CA GLN A 58 14.28 -4.10 -9.27
C GLN A 58 12.81 -4.29 -9.61
N LEU A 59 12.00 -4.83 -8.68
CA LEU A 59 10.57 -4.99 -8.91
C LEU A 59 9.85 -3.64 -9.07
N THR A 60 10.28 -2.62 -8.33
CA THR A 60 9.71 -1.27 -8.44
C THR A 60 10.05 -0.65 -9.78
N GLU A 61 11.30 -0.78 -10.24
CA GLU A 61 11.74 -0.34 -11.57
C GLU A 61 10.98 -1.04 -12.69
N GLU A 62 10.74 -2.36 -12.59
CA GLU A 62 9.93 -3.10 -13.55
C GLU A 62 8.46 -2.66 -13.58
N MET A 63 7.90 -2.28 -12.43
CA MET A 63 6.54 -1.75 -12.34
C MET A 63 6.42 -0.35 -12.94
N ASP A 64 7.43 0.50 -12.78
CA ASP A 64 7.45 1.87 -13.31
C ASP A 64 7.83 1.93 -14.79
N ALA A 65 8.58 0.95 -15.30
CA ALA A 65 8.93 0.84 -16.71
C ALA A 65 7.79 0.29 -17.59
N LYS A 66 6.68 -0.15 -16.99
CA LYS A 66 5.54 -0.78 -17.67
C LYS A 66 4.26 0.04 -17.56
#